data_AF-A0A955X2G5-F1
#
_entry.id   AF-A0A955X2G5-F1
#
_cell.length_a   1.000
_cell.length_b   1.000
_cell.length_c   1.000
_cell.angle_alpha   90.00
_cell.angle_beta   90.00
_cell.angle_gamma   90.00
#
_symmetry.space_group_name_H-M   'P 1'
#
loop_
_entity.id
_entity.type
_entity.pdbx_description
1 polymer ?
#
loop_
_entity_poly.entity_id
_entity_poly.type
_entity_poly.pdbx_seq_one_letter_code
_entity_poly.pdbx_strand_id
1 'polypeptide(L)' 'MKPTDPAPTTVFAGLPDLARADLGGQALACSDEFFAAASNLLTPGEPVFDPDTYTDRGKEMDGWEPQRRRAPGHDWAIV' A
#
# COMPACT_ATOMS: atom_id res chain seq x y z
N MET A 1 -21.55 18.30 5.48
CA MET A 1 -20.80 17.46 4.53
C MET A 1 -19.56 18.27 4.15
N LYS A 2 -18.38 17.90 4.66
CA LYS A 2 -17.15 18.67 4.41
C LYS A 2 -16.79 18.49 2.93
N PRO A 3 -16.46 19.53 2.16
CA PRO A 3 -15.93 19.36 0.81
C PRO A 3 -14.67 18.51 0.93
N THR A 4 -14.68 17.33 0.30
CA THR A 4 -13.47 16.54 0.13
C THR A 4 -12.62 17.33 -0.84
N ASP A 5 -11.49 17.86 -0.38
CA ASP A 5 -10.49 18.43 -1.30
C ASP A 5 -10.18 17.36 -2.36
N PRO A 6 -10.10 17.72 -3.65
CA PRO A 6 -9.67 16.77 -4.64
C PRO A 6 -8.29 16.26 -4.21
N ALA A 7 -8.13 14.94 -4.12
CA ALA A 7 -6.84 14.33 -3.86
C ALA A 7 -5.81 14.95 -4.82
N PRO A 8 -4.57 15.20 -4.37
CA PRO A 8 -3.57 15.80 -5.24
C PRO A 8 -3.45 14.95 -6.50
N THR A 9 -3.88 15.49 -7.63
CA THR A 9 -3.61 14.91 -8.94
C THR A 9 -2.10 14.94 -9.09
N THR A 10 -1.44 13.85 -8.70
CA THR A 10 -0.01 13.69 -8.88
C THR A 10 0.24 13.80 -10.37
N VAL A 11 0.78 14.95 -10.80
CA VAL A 11 1.28 15.13 -12.15
C VAL A 11 2.59 14.37 -12.21
N PHE A 12 2.48 13.04 -12.37
CA PHE A 12 3.57 12.25 -12.94
C PHE A 12 3.93 12.91 -14.28
N ALA A 13 5.19 12.76 -14.73
CA ALA A 13 5.73 13.42 -15.91
C ALA A 13 5.08 13.02 -17.27
N GLY A 14 3.81 12.61 -17.27
CA GLY A 14 3.10 11.96 -18.38
C GLY A 14 3.56 10.53 -18.62
N LEU A 15 4.44 10.00 -17.77
CA LEU A 15 5.01 8.66 -17.89
C LEU A 15 4.13 7.62 -17.18
N PRO A 16 4.07 6.38 -17.71
CA PRO A 16 3.36 5.30 -17.05
C PRO A 16 4.05 4.90 -15.74
N ASP A 17 3.24 4.51 -14.76
CA ASP A 17 3.73 3.84 -13.56
C ASP A 17 3.95 2.36 -13.86
N LEU A 18 5.22 1.93 -13.90
CA LEU A 18 5.62 0.56 -14.22
C LEU A 18 5.42 -0.41 -13.05
N ALA A 19 5.20 0.10 -11.83
CA ALA A 19 5.02 -0.74 -10.65
C ALA A 19 3.59 -1.26 -10.50
N ARG A 20 2.62 -0.73 -11.26
CA ARG A 20 1.20 -1.10 -11.11
C ARG A 20 0.96 -2.59 -11.32
N ALA A 21 0.17 -3.18 -10.43
CA ALA A 21 -0.20 -4.58 -10.50
C ALA A 21 -0.97 -4.94 -11.78
N ASP A 22 -1.82 -4.04 -12.29
CA ASP A 22 -2.59 -4.24 -13.51
C ASP A 22 -1.74 -4.19 -14.80
N LEU A 23 -0.51 -3.69 -14.72
CA LEU A 23 0.49 -3.74 -15.78
C LEU A 23 1.54 -4.86 -15.56
N GLY A 24 1.36 -5.69 -14.54
CA GLY A 24 2.23 -6.83 -14.24
C GLY A 24 3.32 -6.57 -13.18
N GLY A 25 3.37 -5.37 -12.57
CA GLY A 25 4.23 -5.09 -11.43
C GLY A 25 3.90 -5.99 -10.24
N GLN A 26 4.90 -6.48 -9.53
CA GLN A 26 4.73 -7.49 -8.49
C GLN A 26 5.67 -7.25 -7.32
N ALA A 27 5.18 -7.38 -6.09
CA ALA A 27 6.02 -7.41 -4.90
C ALA A 27 6.72 -8.79 -4.85
N LEU A 28 8.03 -8.82 -5.11
CA LEU A 28 8.82 -10.05 -5.16
C LEU A 28 9.23 -10.54 -3.78
N ALA A 29 9.51 -9.59 -2.89
CA ALA A 29 9.90 -9.86 -1.50
C ALA A 29 9.72 -8.61 -0.65
N CYS A 30 9.63 -8.81 0.66
CA CYS A 30 9.54 -7.73 1.64
C CYS A 30 10.14 -8.17 2.97
N SER A 31 10.39 -7.22 3.87
CA SER A 31 10.91 -7.51 5.20
C SER A 31 9.89 -8.13 6.14
N ASP A 32 8.62 -7.73 6.03
CA ASP A 32 7.50 -8.17 6.88
C ASP A 32 6.16 -7.78 6.23
N GLU A 33 5.11 -8.57 6.43
CA GLU A 33 3.74 -8.40 5.91
C GLU A 33 2.69 -8.80 6.96
N PHE A 34 3.00 -8.54 8.23
CA PHE A 34 2.14 -9.00 9.30
C PHE A 34 0.75 -8.37 9.30
N PHE A 35 0.64 -7.03 9.20
CA PHE A 35 -0.65 -6.34 9.28
C PHE A 35 -1.30 -6.12 7.92
N ALA A 36 -0.52 -5.79 6.89
CA ALA A 36 -1.02 -5.65 5.53
C ALA A 36 0.07 -6.02 4.50
N ALA A 37 -0.34 -6.51 3.33
CA ALA A 37 0.55 -7.08 2.31
C ALA A 37 1.29 -6.00 1.51
N ALA A 38 2.53 -6.26 1.08
CA ALA A 38 3.29 -5.31 0.27
C ALA A 38 2.70 -5.12 -1.14
N SER A 39 2.00 -6.14 -1.65
CA SER A 39 1.28 -6.08 -2.93
C SER A 39 0.23 -4.97 -2.99
N ASN A 40 -0.31 -4.54 -1.84
CA ASN A 40 -1.30 -3.47 -1.78
C ASN A 40 -0.74 -2.12 -2.25
N LEU A 41 0.59 -1.90 -2.15
CA LEU A 41 1.24 -0.70 -2.68
C LEU A 41 1.13 -0.59 -4.21
N LEU A 42 0.90 -1.71 -4.89
CA LEU A 42 0.85 -1.79 -6.35
C LEU A 42 -0.58 -1.74 -6.88
N THR A 43 -1.57 -1.71 -5.97
CA THR A 43 -2.98 -1.60 -6.32
C THR A 43 -3.25 -0.24 -6.95
N PRO A 44 -3.80 -0.18 -8.17
CA PRO A 44 -4.11 1.09 -8.79
C PRO A 44 -5.35 1.72 -8.14
N GLY A 45 -5.27 3.02 -7.88
CA GLY A 45 -6.38 3.80 -7.32
C GLY A 45 -6.02 4.46 -6.00
N GLU A 46 -7.03 5.06 -5.38
CA GLU A 46 -6.88 5.59 -4.02
C GLU A 46 -7.10 4.47 -2.99
N PRO A 47 -6.37 4.50 -1.86
CA PRO A 47 -6.54 3.51 -0.82
C PRO A 47 -7.94 3.58 -0.20
N VAL A 48 -8.56 2.43 0.00
CA VAL A 48 -9.89 2.28 0.60
C VAL A 48 -9.78 1.91 2.08
N PHE A 49 -10.55 2.61 2.91
CA PHE A 49 -10.70 2.25 4.33
C PHE A 49 -12.08 1.68 4.60
N ASP A 50 -12.13 0.38 4.90
CA ASP A 50 -13.35 -0.29 5.34
C ASP A 50 -13.38 -0.38 6.88
N PRO A 51 -14.38 0.23 7.55
CA PRO A 51 -14.42 0.25 9.01
C PRO A 51 -14.73 -1.11 9.65
N ASP A 52 -15.39 -2.01 8.90
CA ASP A 52 -16.01 -3.25 9.37
C ASP A 52 -15.19 -4.49 9.01
N THR A 53 -14.17 -4.34 8.16
CA THR A 53 -13.34 -5.45 7.69
C THR A 53 -12.12 -5.68 8.58
N TYR A 54 -11.96 -6.93 9.02
CA TYR A 54 -10.88 -7.39 9.88
C TYR A 54 -10.39 -8.76 9.40
N THR A 55 -9.08 -8.94 9.46
CA THR A 55 -8.41 -10.23 9.34
C THR A 55 -8.13 -10.80 10.73
N ASP A 56 -7.67 -12.04 10.76
CA ASP A 56 -7.15 -12.71 11.95
C ASP A 56 -5.90 -12.02 12.55
N ARG A 57 -5.34 -11.00 11.88
CA ARG A 57 -4.20 -10.20 12.35
C ARG A 57 -4.56 -8.75 12.72
N GLY A 58 -5.81 -8.36 12.58
CA GLY A 58 -6.27 -7.02 12.92
C GLY A 58 -7.12 -6.39 11.82
N LYS A 59 -7.23 -5.07 11.83
CA LYS A 59 -8.00 -4.33 10.83
C LYS A 59 -7.35 -4.47 9.46
N GLU A 60 -8.16 -4.71 8.44
CA GLU A 60 -7.65 -4.70 7.07
C GLU A 60 -7.34 -3.27 6.63
N MET A 61 -6.16 -3.07 6.02
CA MET A 61 -5.69 -1.78 5.56
C MET A 61 -5.29 -1.89 4.09
N ASP A 62 -5.78 -0.96 3.27
CA ASP A 62 -5.36 -0.81 1.88
C ASP A 62 -4.03 -0.06 1.80
N GLY A 63 -2.96 -0.83 2.04
CA GLY A 63 -1.57 -0.38 2.08
C GLY A 63 -0.66 -1.50 2.58
N TRP A 64 0.62 -1.19 2.83
CA TRP A 64 1.58 -2.10 3.43
C TRP A 64 1.91 -1.68 4.86
N GLU A 65 1.74 -2.58 5.82
CA GLU A 65 1.98 -2.30 7.24
C GLU A 65 2.75 -3.46 7.90
N PRO A 66 4.04 -3.27 8.20
CA PRO A 66 4.85 -4.23 8.95
C PRO A 66 4.62 -4.11 10.47
N GLN A 67 5.07 -5.11 11.24
CA GLN A 67 5.11 -4.99 12.70
C GLN A 67 6.05 -3.89 13.16
N ARG A 68 5.76 -3.34 14.34
CA ARG A 68 6.65 -2.38 15.00
C ARG A 68 8.02 -3.01 15.28
N ARG A 69 9.03 -2.56 14.53
CA ARG A 69 10.41 -2.95 14.73
C ARG A 69 10.99 -2.36 16.04
N ARG A 70 11.73 -3.18 16.79
CA ARG A 70 12.49 -2.79 18.00
C ARG A 70 14.00 -2.95 17.85
N ALA A 71 14.45 -3.46 16.71
CA ALA A 71 15.85 -3.60 16.33
C ALA A 71 16.27 -2.52 15.32
N PRO A 72 17.57 -2.26 15.12
CA PRO A 72 18.04 -1.37 14.06
C PRO A 72 17.61 -1.81 12.65
N GLY A 73 17.62 -0.88 11.70
CA GLY A 73 17.34 -1.12 10.28
C GLY A 73 16.01 -0.54 9.79
N HIS A 74 15.64 -0.90 8.57
CA HIS A 74 14.45 -0.41 7.88
C HIS A 74 13.60 -1.57 7.35
N ASP A 75 12.32 -1.30 7.19
CA ASP A 75 11.42 -2.18 6.46
C ASP A 75 11.54 -1.87 4.96
N TRP A 76 11.51 -2.91 4.13
CA TRP A 76 11.69 -2.81 2.68
C TRP A 76 10.72 -3.71 1.92
N ALA A 77 10.47 -3.35 0.66
CA ALA A 77 9.79 -4.17 -0.34
C ALA A 77 10.56 -4.08 -1.66
N ILE A 78 10.65 -5.20 -2.39
CA ILE A 78 11.25 -5.31 -3.72
C ILE A 78 10.11 -5.49 -4.72
N VAL A 79 10.09 -4.62 -5.73
CA VAL A 79 9.10 -4.58 -6.82
C VAL A 79 9.83 -4.67 -8.15
#